data_AF-A0A9D6IHL0-F1
#
_entry.id   AF-A0A9D6IHL0-F1
#
_cell.length_a   1.000
_cell.length_b   1.000
_cell.length_c   1.000
_cell.angle_alpha   90.00
_cell.angle_beta   90.00
_cell.angle_gamma   90.00
#
_symmetry.space_group_name_H-M   'P 1'
#
loop_
_entity.id
_entity.type
_entity.pdbx_description
1 polymer ?
#
loop_
_entity_poly.entity_id
_entity_poly.type
_entity_poly.pdbx_seq_one_letter_code
_entity_poly.pdbx_strand_id
1 'polypeptide(L)'
;MRRLSISLLLLALSPLANPCEAGGKDKKTPAKEDKKDYLFVVPPAGGKEVKLVDWRFTLGTRKFSLSETPGPEYLEIREEKSTTYRNGILTLIPLNSVKKITYDRAKKGIAVIALQANGDETTLVGHTKFTSNKITIEADAILDGLGSATVKFNGGTDKGLHSVIFPAPKPAAKVEGAQATVIADDKEKSQHPAYDIQALYLTNGQYRVLPYIMFKKTVKVDLAKLAGLRYVPPVDKKKASSDYEITLKDGAKHTLSLLTTIAVDKKKMTFVGLVGRVPVGYRLFMLDAIYEYRAAEEKKE
;
A
#
# COMPACT_ATOMS: atom_id res chain seq x y z
N MET A 1 20.21 48.81 19.09
CA MET A 1 21.04 48.82 17.86
C MET A 1 22.50 48.65 18.25
N ARG A 2 23.09 47.47 18.03
CA ARG A 2 24.52 47.22 18.24
C ARG A 2 25.05 46.58 16.95
N ARG A 3 25.95 47.30 16.26
CA ARG A 3 26.60 46.85 15.02
C ARG A 3 27.78 45.97 15.41
N LEU A 4 27.80 44.73 14.92
CA LEU A 4 28.94 43.83 15.00
C LEU A 4 29.64 43.84 13.64
N SER A 5 30.85 44.38 13.59
CA SER A 5 31.72 44.33 12.41
C SER A 5 32.45 43.00 12.38
N ILE A 6 32.31 42.25 11.27
CA ILE A 6 33.07 41.02 11.01
C ILE A 6 34.10 41.34 9.95
N SER A 7 35.38 41.25 10.33
CA SER A 7 36.53 41.38 9.43
C SER A 7 36.65 40.16 8.52
N LEU A 8 36.74 40.42 7.22
CA LEU A 8 36.93 39.43 6.17
C LEU A 8 38.44 39.17 6.00
N LEU A 9 38.90 37.95 6.27
CA LEU A 9 40.28 37.52 6.04
C LEU A 9 40.33 36.78 4.69
N LEU A 10 40.90 37.42 3.67
CA LEU A 10 41.23 36.79 2.39
C LEU A 10 42.54 36.00 2.53
N LEU A 11 42.48 34.69 2.28
CA LEU A 11 43.66 33.85 2.09
C LEU A 11 43.77 33.48 0.61
N ALA A 12 44.78 34.04 -0.05
CA ALA A 12 45.20 33.67 -1.39
C ALA A 12 46.13 32.45 -1.30
N LEU A 13 45.80 31.37 -2.02
CA LEU A 13 46.71 30.26 -2.27
C LEU A 13 46.84 30.06 -3.78
N SER A 14 48.09 30.15 -4.22
CA SER A 14 48.56 30.07 -5.60
C SER A 14 48.44 28.66 -6.19
N PRO A 15 48.34 28.53 -7.52
CA PRO A 15 48.32 27.22 -8.19
C PRO A 15 49.73 26.66 -8.38
N LEU A 16 49.93 25.39 -8.02
CA LEU A 16 51.08 24.59 -8.44
C LEU A 16 50.72 23.85 -9.73
N ALA A 17 51.40 24.21 -10.81
CA ALA A 17 51.39 23.48 -12.07
C ALA A 17 52.31 22.25 -11.96
N ASN A 18 51.81 21.08 -12.35
CA ASN A 18 52.64 19.90 -12.63
C ASN A 18 52.47 19.51 -14.12
N PRO A 19 53.57 19.19 -14.83
CA PRO A 19 53.55 18.80 -16.23
C PRO A 19 53.23 17.31 -16.44
N CYS A 20 52.79 17.04 -17.67
CA CYS A 20 52.41 15.76 -18.28
C CYS A 20 53.32 14.56 -17.98
N GLU A 21 52.68 13.39 -17.80
CA GLU A 21 53.15 12.13 -18.38
C GLU A 21 52.03 11.47 -19.19
N ALA A 22 52.33 11.21 -20.46
CA ALA A 22 51.49 10.49 -21.40
C ALA A 22 51.78 8.99 -21.30
N GLY A 23 50.91 8.25 -20.61
CA GLY A 23 50.90 6.78 -20.53
C GLY A 23 49.64 6.20 -21.17
N GLY A 24 49.79 5.05 -21.83
CA GLY A 24 48.85 4.44 -22.78
C GLY A 24 47.40 4.30 -22.30
N LYS A 25 46.46 4.61 -23.22
CA LYS A 25 45.02 4.42 -23.06
C LYS A 25 44.66 2.94 -23.26
N ASP A 26 44.75 2.15 -22.21
CA ASP A 26 43.87 0.98 -22.08
C ASP A 26 42.46 1.49 -21.76
N LYS A 27 41.58 1.38 -22.76
CA LYS A 27 40.18 1.80 -22.68
C LYS A 27 39.42 0.82 -21.79
N LYS A 28 39.60 0.95 -20.48
CA LYS A 28 38.83 0.25 -19.44
C LYS A 28 37.37 0.67 -19.60
N THR A 29 36.54 -0.21 -20.14
CA THR A 29 35.10 -0.06 -20.19
C THR A 29 34.61 0.29 -18.78
N PRO A 30 33.91 1.42 -18.56
CA PRO A 30 33.44 1.78 -17.24
C PRO A 30 32.58 0.64 -16.71
N ALA A 31 33.00 0.05 -15.60
CA ALA A 31 32.19 -0.92 -14.88
C ALA A 31 30.83 -0.28 -14.64
N LYS A 32 29.77 -0.98 -15.08
CA LYS A 32 28.39 -0.56 -14.93
C LYS A 32 28.14 -0.47 -13.42
N GLU A 33 28.24 0.73 -12.85
CA GLU A 33 27.90 0.94 -11.44
C GLU A 33 26.45 0.51 -11.26
N ASP A 34 26.26 -0.59 -10.54
CA ASP A 34 24.95 -1.03 -10.13
C ASP A 34 24.28 0.12 -9.39
N LYS A 35 23.26 0.70 -10.01
CA LYS A 35 22.55 1.87 -9.51
C LYS A 35 21.81 1.45 -8.26
N LYS A 36 22.48 1.53 -7.10
CA LYS A 36 21.93 1.12 -5.81
C LYS A 36 20.64 1.91 -5.54
N ASP A 37 19.58 1.22 -5.17
CA ASP A 37 18.33 1.83 -4.75
C ASP A 37 18.57 2.61 -3.44
N TYR A 38 18.35 3.92 -3.48
CA TYR A 38 18.45 4.78 -2.30
C TYR A 38 17.09 5.38 -1.96
N LEU A 39 16.92 5.77 -0.70
CA LEU A 39 15.72 6.41 -0.19
C LEU A 39 16.10 7.73 0.46
N PHE A 40 15.25 8.74 0.32
CA PHE A 40 15.42 9.98 1.07
C PHE A 40 14.40 10.05 2.19
N VAL A 41 14.86 10.45 3.37
CA VAL A 41 13.99 10.69 4.52
C VAL A 41 14.17 12.09 5.07
N VAL A 42 13.07 12.69 5.52
CA VAL A 42 13.05 14.01 6.15
C VAL A 42 12.72 13.83 7.64
N PRO A 43 13.66 14.13 8.56
CA PRO A 43 13.46 14.01 10.02
C PRO A 43 12.40 14.99 10.60
N PRO A 44 11.99 14.82 11.88
CA PRO A 44 10.96 15.63 12.58
C PRO A 44 11.35 17.09 12.85
N ALA A 45 11.49 17.92 11.82
CA ALA A 45 11.50 19.39 11.88
C ALA A 45 11.61 20.01 10.48
N GLY A 46 11.44 19.22 9.40
CA GLY A 46 11.96 19.64 8.09
C GLY A 46 13.49 19.73 8.09
N GLY A 47 14.15 18.90 8.92
CA GLY A 47 15.61 18.81 8.96
C GLY A 47 16.19 18.39 7.62
N LYS A 48 17.52 18.48 7.48
CA LYS A 48 18.23 18.10 6.26
C LYS A 48 17.82 16.69 5.83
N GLU A 49 17.52 16.55 4.54
CA GLU A 49 17.21 15.26 3.92
C GLU A 49 18.38 14.29 4.11
N VAL A 50 18.07 13.07 4.56
CA VAL A 50 19.06 12.01 4.77
C VAL A 50 18.90 10.98 3.66
N LYS A 51 19.97 10.73 2.92
CA LYS A 51 20.05 9.67 1.92
C LYS A 51 20.36 8.34 2.62
N LEU A 52 19.49 7.36 2.45
CA LEU A 52 19.60 6.02 3.00
C LEU A 52 20.00 5.04 1.90
N VAL A 53 20.91 4.13 2.25
CA VAL A 53 21.29 2.98 1.44
C VAL A 53 20.93 1.70 2.20
N ASP A 54 20.77 0.59 1.50
CA ASP A 54 20.49 -0.73 2.09
C ASP A 54 19.31 -0.71 3.09
N TRP A 55 18.25 0.01 2.72
CA TRP A 55 17.09 0.27 3.56
C TRP A 55 16.02 -0.82 3.43
N ARG A 56 15.20 -0.98 4.46
CA ARG A 56 14.01 -1.83 4.46
C ARG A 56 12.90 -1.27 5.34
N PHE A 57 11.66 -1.55 4.98
CA PHE A 57 10.54 -1.33 5.89
C PHE A 57 10.46 -2.48 6.90
N THR A 58 10.33 -2.14 8.18
CA THR A 58 10.04 -3.11 9.24
C THR A 58 8.58 -3.04 9.69
N LEU A 59 7.90 -1.93 9.45
CA LEU A 59 6.48 -1.71 9.75
C LEU A 59 5.84 -0.80 8.69
N GLY A 60 4.55 -1.01 8.44
CA GLY A 60 3.74 -0.20 7.52
C GLY A 60 3.59 -0.82 6.13
N THR A 61 4.40 -1.83 5.82
CA THR A 61 4.34 -2.60 4.58
C THR A 61 3.95 -4.05 4.84
N ARG A 62 3.58 -4.74 3.76
CA ARG A 62 3.41 -6.19 3.73
C ARG A 62 3.90 -6.76 2.41
N LYS A 63 4.33 -8.02 2.40
CA LYS A 63 4.37 -8.80 1.16
C LYS A 63 2.98 -9.26 0.82
N PHE A 64 2.59 -9.14 -0.45
CA PHE A 64 1.28 -9.57 -0.93
C PHE A 64 1.42 -10.20 -2.31
N SER A 65 0.85 -11.39 -2.46
CA SER A 65 0.78 -12.11 -3.73
C SER A 65 -0.57 -12.78 -3.86
N LEU A 66 -1.10 -12.79 -5.09
CA LEU A 66 -2.23 -13.62 -5.46
C LEU A 66 -1.77 -14.99 -6.02
N SER A 67 -0.46 -15.14 -6.29
CA SER A 67 0.16 -16.40 -6.71
C SER A 67 0.74 -17.17 -5.52
N GLU A 68 1.22 -18.40 -5.77
CA GLU A 68 1.91 -19.21 -4.76
C GLU A 68 3.28 -18.65 -4.36
N THR A 69 3.85 -17.77 -5.19
CA THR A 69 5.19 -17.22 -4.99
C THR A 69 5.16 -15.99 -4.09
N PRO A 70 6.23 -15.72 -3.31
CA PRO A 70 6.35 -14.48 -2.56
C PRO A 70 6.18 -13.27 -3.48
N GLY A 71 5.18 -12.45 -3.19
CA GLY A 71 4.88 -11.27 -3.99
C GLY A 71 5.71 -10.05 -3.59
N PRO A 72 5.58 -8.94 -4.33
CA PRO A 72 6.27 -7.70 -4.01
C PRO A 72 5.78 -7.10 -2.68
N GLU A 73 6.52 -6.12 -2.21
CA GLU A 73 6.16 -5.35 -1.02
C GLU A 73 5.15 -4.24 -1.38
N TYR A 74 4.13 -4.10 -0.54
CA TYR A 74 3.08 -3.10 -0.65
C TYR A 74 3.02 -2.26 0.61
N LEU A 75 2.83 -0.95 0.46
CA LEU A 75 2.44 -0.07 1.54
C LEU A 75 0.96 -0.31 1.89
N GLU A 76 0.66 -0.50 3.17
CA GLU A 76 -0.71 -0.69 3.67
C GLU A 76 -1.30 0.65 4.12
N ILE A 77 -2.30 1.16 3.38
CA ILE A 77 -3.08 2.33 3.78
C ILE A 77 -4.53 1.92 4.00
N ARG A 78 -5.13 2.36 5.10
CA ARG A 78 -6.55 2.28 5.38
C ARG A 78 -7.23 3.56 4.95
N GLU A 79 -8.39 3.40 4.31
CA GLU A 79 -9.26 4.52 3.95
C GLU A 79 -9.70 5.32 5.20
N GLU A 80 -9.72 6.64 5.09
CA GLU A 80 -9.98 7.58 6.20
C GLU A 80 -11.34 7.33 6.89
N LYS A 81 -12.35 6.95 6.11
CA LYS A 81 -13.74 6.77 6.58
C LYS A 81 -14.09 5.34 6.99
N SER A 82 -13.10 4.46 7.10
CA SER A 82 -13.39 3.04 7.31
C SER A 82 -13.96 2.72 8.70
N THR A 83 -14.93 1.79 8.71
CA THR A 83 -15.77 1.35 9.85
C THR A 83 -15.05 1.12 11.17
N THR A 84 -13.93 0.39 11.15
CA THR A 84 -13.20 0.02 12.37
C THR A 84 -11.70 0.15 12.21
N TYR A 85 -11.04 0.49 13.33
CA TYR A 85 -9.61 0.65 13.40
C TYR A 85 -8.81 -0.66 13.19
N ARG A 86 -9.46 -1.82 13.10
CA ARG A 86 -8.76 -3.09 12.89
C ARG A 86 -9.12 -3.72 11.55
N ASN A 87 -10.36 -3.60 11.11
CA ASN A 87 -10.90 -4.39 10.01
C ASN A 87 -11.40 -3.51 8.85
N GLY A 88 -10.80 -2.35 8.68
CA GLY A 88 -11.19 -1.42 7.62
C GLY A 88 -10.81 -1.85 6.20
N ILE A 89 -11.29 -1.08 5.22
CA ILE A 89 -10.89 -1.20 3.82
C ILE A 89 -9.41 -0.79 3.71
N LEU A 90 -8.59 -1.70 3.17
CA LEU A 90 -7.16 -1.48 2.99
C LEU A 90 -6.83 -1.33 1.51
N THR A 91 -6.13 -0.27 1.16
CA THR A 91 -5.48 -0.08 -0.13
C THR A 91 -4.01 -0.51 0.00
N LEU A 92 -3.63 -1.49 -0.82
CA LEU A 92 -2.28 -2.00 -0.97
C LEU A 92 -1.62 -1.34 -2.17
N ILE A 93 -0.64 -0.48 -1.92
CA ILE A 93 0.08 0.28 -2.95
C ILE A 93 1.43 -0.38 -3.20
N PRO A 94 1.76 -0.83 -4.42
CA PRO A 94 3.08 -1.38 -4.72
C PRO A 94 4.17 -0.39 -4.31
N LEU A 95 5.14 -0.82 -3.50
CA LEU A 95 6.13 0.09 -2.94
C LEU A 95 6.99 0.74 -4.04
N ASN A 96 7.25 0.02 -5.12
CA ASN A 96 7.97 0.53 -6.30
C ASN A 96 7.20 1.62 -7.07
N SER A 97 5.89 1.79 -6.84
CA SER A 97 5.08 2.85 -7.45
C SER A 97 4.91 4.07 -6.56
N VAL A 98 5.32 3.99 -5.29
CA VAL A 98 5.26 5.12 -4.36
C VAL A 98 6.37 6.11 -4.72
N LYS A 99 6.00 7.37 -4.94
CA LYS A 99 6.94 8.49 -5.13
C LYS A 99 7.27 9.18 -3.81
N LYS A 100 6.25 9.42 -2.98
CA LYS A 100 6.41 10.14 -1.71
C LYS A 100 5.39 9.69 -0.67
N ILE A 101 5.82 9.59 0.58
CA ILE A 101 4.96 9.43 1.76
C ILE A 101 5.16 10.67 2.62
N THR A 102 4.08 11.32 3.04
CA THR A 102 4.11 12.51 3.92
C THR A 102 3.18 12.29 5.11
N TYR A 103 3.66 12.62 6.30
CA TYR A 103 2.86 12.59 7.51
C TYR A 103 2.10 13.90 7.70
N ASP A 104 0.77 13.83 7.68
CA ASP A 104 -0.09 14.93 8.08
C ASP A 104 -0.33 14.82 9.60
N ARG A 105 0.40 15.63 10.36
CA ARG A 105 0.31 15.64 11.82
C ARG A 105 -0.98 16.27 12.33
N ALA A 106 -1.53 17.23 11.58
CA ALA A 106 -2.77 17.90 11.95
C ALA A 106 -3.96 16.92 11.84
N LYS A 107 -3.99 16.13 10.76
CA LYS A 107 -5.02 15.10 10.53
C LYS A 107 -4.67 13.74 11.12
N LYS A 108 -3.49 13.58 11.72
CA LYS A 108 -2.94 12.30 12.20
C LYS A 108 -3.07 11.22 11.13
N GLY A 109 -2.62 11.50 9.91
CA GLY A 109 -2.72 10.61 8.75
C GLY A 109 -1.44 10.59 7.91
N ILE A 110 -1.49 9.83 6.83
CA ILE A 110 -0.45 9.81 5.80
C ILE A 110 -1.06 10.17 4.44
N ALA A 111 -0.33 10.97 3.68
CA ALA A 111 -0.59 11.24 2.27
C ALA A 111 0.50 10.58 1.43
N VAL A 112 0.09 9.81 0.43
CA VAL A 112 0.97 9.02 -0.42
C VAL A 112 0.77 9.39 -1.86
N ILE A 113 1.82 9.90 -2.48
CA ILE A 113 1.88 10.19 -3.91
C ILE A 113 2.43 8.95 -4.60
N ALA A 114 1.69 8.40 -5.56
CA ALA A 114 2.08 7.23 -6.32
C ALA A 114 1.81 7.41 -7.82
N LEU A 115 2.53 6.65 -8.65
CA LEU A 115 2.37 6.68 -10.10
C LEU A 115 1.33 5.66 -10.57
N GLN A 116 0.34 6.15 -11.31
CA GLN A 116 -0.62 5.34 -12.05
C GLN A 116 0.04 4.71 -13.28
N ALA A 117 -0.66 3.80 -13.95
CA ALA A 117 -0.14 3.07 -15.11
C ALA A 117 0.24 3.96 -16.30
N ASN A 118 -0.43 5.11 -16.45
CA ASN A 118 -0.13 6.10 -17.48
C ASN A 118 1.03 7.05 -17.09
N GLY A 119 1.61 6.88 -15.90
CA GLY A 119 2.66 7.74 -15.35
C GLY A 119 2.15 8.94 -14.56
N ASP A 120 0.83 9.19 -14.52
CA ASP A 120 0.27 10.31 -13.76
C ASP A 120 0.37 10.07 -12.26
N GLU A 121 0.54 11.16 -11.52
CA GLU A 121 0.54 11.12 -10.05
C GLU A 121 -0.89 11.09 -9.50
N THR A 122 -1.10 10.26 -8.49
CA THR A 122 -2.30 10.29 -7.66
C THR A 122 -1.93 10.40 -6.20
N THR A 123 -2.76 11.11 -5.42
CA THR A 123 -2.57 11.25 -3.97
C THR A 123 -3.62 10.43 -3.24
N LEU A 124 -3.15 9.48 -2.44
CA LEU A 124 -3.96 8.63 -1.57
C LEU A 124 -3.77 9.11 -0.13
N VAL A 125 -4.87 9.38 0.57
CA VAL A 125 -4.86 9.84 1.96
C VAL A 125 -5.48 8.77 2.84
N GLY A 126 -4.87 8.49 3.99
CA GLY A 126 -5.41 7.54 4.93
C GLY A 126 -4.54 7.31 6.15
N HIS A 127 -4.67 6.12 6.74
CA HIS A 127 -4.01 5.75 7.98
C HIS A 127 -3.28 4.41 7.84
N THR A 128 -2.22 4.15 8.60
CA THR A 128 -1.70 2.77 8.68
C THR A 128 -2.59 1.93 9.61
N LYS A 129 -2.36 0.62 9.69
CA LYS A 129 -3.06 -0.24 10.66
C LYS A 129 -2.74 0.02 12.14
N PHE A 130 -1.68 0.76 12.44
CA PHE A 130 -1.21 1.03 13.81
C PHE A 130 -1.74 2.34 14.34
N THR A 131 -2.24 2.41 15.57
CA THR A 131 -2.95 3.56 16.16
C THR A 131 -2.23 4.89 16.00
N SER A 132 -0.90 4.87 15.90
CA SER A 132 -0.05 6.03 15.67
C SER A 132 0.38 6.25 14.21
N ASN A 133 -0.24 5.60 13.22
CA ASN A 133 0.18 5.61 11.81
C ASN A 133 1.64 5.21 11.57
N LYS A 134 2.09 4.17 12.29
CA LYS A 134 3.50 3.82 12.35
C LYS A 134 4.01 3.19 11.05
N ILE A 135 4.95 3.88 10.42
CA ILE A 135 5.88 3.32 9.42
C ILE A 135 7.25 3.25 10.09
N THR A 136 8.02 2.22 9.81
CA THR A 136 9.38 2.13 10.35
C THR A 136 10.33 1.67 9.27
N ILE A 137 11.39 2.45 9.08
CA ILE A 137 12.45 2.20 8.11
C ILE A 137 13.74 1.98 8.88
N GLU A 138 14.43 0.89 8.57
CA GLU A 138 15.77 0.60 9.05
C GLU A 138 16.71 0.68 7.85
N ALA A 139 17.85 1.34 8.00
CA ALA A 139 18.81 1.53 6.92
C ALA A 139 20.20 1.76 7.48
N ASP A 140 21.20 1.52 6.65
CA ASP A 140 22.56 1.97 6.92
C ASP A 140 22.71 3.41 6.41
N ALA A 141 23.17 4.29 7.31
CA ALA A 141 23.46 5.67 6.99
C ALA A 141 24.94 5.96 7.27
N ILE A 142 25.58 6.66 6.34
CA ILE A 142 26.89 7.25 6.56
C ILE A 142 26.64 8.58 7.26
N LEU A 143 27.06 8.65 8.52
CA LEU A 143 26.96 9.85 9.34
C LEU A 143 28.28 10.60 9.27
N ASP A 144 28.21 11.88 8.90
CA ASP A 144 29.38 12.75 8.77
C ASP A 144 30.21 12.74 10.07
N GLY A 145 31.47 12.28 9.97
CA GLY A 145 32.41 12.21 11.09
C GLY A 145 32.21 11.04 12.07
N LEU A 146 31.16 10.21 11.90
CA LEU A 146 30.84 9.10 12.82
C LEU A 146 30.92 7.72 12.16
N GLY A 147 31.08 7.66 10.82
CA GLY A 147 31.15 6.40 10.08
C GLY A 147 29.77 5.86 9.69
N SER A 148 29.68 4.56 9.42
CA SER A 148 28.42 3.89 9.03
C SER A 148 27.71 3.37 10.27
N ALA A 149 26.41 3.66 10.39
CA ALA A 149 25.57 3.13 11.47
C ALA A 149 24.20 2.72 10.93
N THR A 150 23.65 1.63 11.49
CA THR A 150 22.26 1.26 11.27
C THR A 150 21.36 2.19 12.05
N VAL A 151 20.54 2.95 11.33
CA VAL A 151 19.61 3.93 11.89
C VAL A 151 18.17 3.48 11.70
N LYS A 152 17.31 3.81 12.67
CA LYS A 152 15.90 3.46 12.65
C LYS A 152 15.05 4.72 12.65
N PHE A 153 14.31 4.91 11.57
CA PHE A 153 13.38 6.01 11.44
C PHE A 153 11.96 5.55 11.72
N ASN A 154 11.30 6.20 12.66
CA ASN A 154 9.91 5.91 13.02
C ASN A 154 9.03 7.05 12.51
N GLY A 155 8.05 6.76 11.67
CA GLY A 155 6.97 7.67 11.35
C GLY A 155 5.80 7.54 12.33
N GLY A 156 4.90 8.52 12.33
CA GLY A 156 3.70 8.46 13.16
C GLY A 156 3.88 8.88 14.63
N THR A 157 5.01 9.51 14.95
CA THR A 157 5.24 10.16 16.24
C THR A 157 5.56 11.64 16.01
N ASP A 158 5.37 12.49 17.03
CA ASP A 158 5.64 13.93 16.92
C ASP A 158 7.11 14.23 16.58
N LYS A 159 8.01 13.35 17.05
CA LYS A 159 9.44 13.32 16.75
C LYS A 159 9.80 12.28 15.68
N GLY A 160 8.84 11.92 14.83
CA GLY A 160 9.02 10.93 13.78
C GLY A 160 9.27 11.52 12.39
N LEU A 161 9.51 10.64 11.42
CA LEU A 161 9.61 10.98 10.00
C LEU A 161 8.53 11.97 9.57
N HIS A 162 8.93 13.01 8.85
CA HIS A 162 8.01 13.92 8.18
C HIS A 162 7.63 13.40 6.79
N SER A 163 8.63 13.01 6.00
CA SER A 163 8.40 12.41 4.69
C SER A 163 9.45 11.39 4.29
N VAL A 164 9.08 10.54 3.34
CA VAL A 164 9.92 9.55 2.67
C VAL A 164 9.77 9.77 1.17
N ILE A 165 10.87 9.85 0.42
CA ILE A 165 10.87 10.08 -1.03
C ILE A 165 11.62 8.96 -1.72
N PHE A 166 10.97 8.37 -2.71
CA PHE A 166 11.53 7.33 -3.57
C PHE A 166 12.00 8.01 -4.88
N PRO A 167 13.29 7.92 -5.22
CA PRO A 167 13.87 8.70 -6.32
C PRO A 167 13.51 8.17 -7.71
N ALA A 168 13.11 6.89 -7.83
CA ALA A 168 12.84 6.22 -9.10
C ALA A 168 11.57 5.37 -9.04
N PRO A 169 10.39 5.97 -8.77
CA PRO A 169 9.14 5.23 -8.79
C PRO A 169 8.83 4.73 -10.20
N LYS A 170 8.13 3.60 -10.30
CA LYS A 170 7.68 2.98 -11.54
C LYS A 170 6.15 3.07 -11.64
N PRO A 171 5.60 3.36 -12.82
CA PRO A 171 4.15 3.27 -13.05
C PRO A 171 3.57 1.94 -12.54
N ALA A 172 2.41 2.00 -11.89
CA ALA A 172 1.69 0.81 -11.47
C ALA A 172 1.24 -0.03 -12.69
N ALA A 173 0.85 -1.29 -12.45
CA ALA A 173 0.24 -2.09 -13.50
C ALA A 173 -1.09 -1.47 -13.97
N LYS A 174 -1.36 -1.55 -15.28
CA LYS A 174 -2.65 -1.13 -15.83
C LYS A 174 -3.77 -1.95 -15.19
N VAL A 175 -4.85 -1.25 -14.83
CA VAL A 175 -6.04 -1.89 -14.28
C VAL A 175 -6.88 -2.45 -15.42
N GLU A 176 -7.20 -3.73 -15.32
CA GLU A 176 -7.99 -4.47 -16.30
C GLU A 176 -9.01 -5.37 -15.60
N GLY A 177 -10.08 -5.70 -16.33
CA GLY A 177 -11.17 -6.58 -15.87
C GLY A 177 -12.50 -5.85 -15.69
N ALA A 178 -13.53 -6.60 -15.30
CA ALA A 178 -14.85 -6.04 -15.04
C ALA A 178 -14.83 -5.12 -13.82
N GLN A 179 -15.43 -3.94 -13.96
CA GLN A 179 -15.59 -3.01 -12.85
C GLN A 179 -16.74 -3.47 -11.93
N ALA A 180 -16.58 -3.24 -10.65
CA ALA A 180 -17.62 -3.37 -9.64
C ALA A 180 -17.48 -2.27 -8.59
N THR A 181 -18.52 -2.07 -7.79
CA THR A 181 -18.52 -1.12 -6.68
C THR A 181 -18.77 -1.87 -5.38
N VAL A 182 -17.89 -1.68 -4.41
CA VAL A 182 -18.10 -2.13 -3.03
C VAL A 182 -18.52 -0.93 -2.19
N ILE A 183 -19.62 -1.08 -1.48
CA ILE A 183 -20.16 -0.10 -0.54
C ILE A 183 -19.74 -0.53 0.86
N ALA A 184 -19.04 0.37 1.55
CA ALA A 184 -18.52 0.13 2.88
C ALA A 184 -19.65 0.09 3.93
N ASP A 185 -19.48 -0.68 5.00
CA ASP A 185 -20.38 -0.67 6.16
C ASP A 185 -20.12 0.49 7.13
N ASP A 186 -19.71 1.64 6.61
CA ASP A 186 -19.52 2.84 7.42
C ASP A 186 -20.84 3.64 7.53
N LYS A 187 -20.77 4.75 8.26
CA LYS A 187 -21.90 5.64 8.47
C LYS A 187 -22.38 6.29 7.17
N GLU A 188 -21.47 6.52 6.23
CA GLU A 188 -21.72 7.25 4.98
C GLU A 188 -22.04 6.32 3.80
N LYS A 189 -21.89 5.01 3.98
CA LYS A 189 -21.95 4.00 2.92
C LYS A 189 -21.04 4.38 1.74
N SER A 190 -19.78 4.69 2.06
CA SER A 190 -18.80 5.11 1.06
C SER A 190 -18.64 4.07 -0.05
N GLN A 191 -18.51 4.56 -1.29
CA GLN A 191 -18.45 3.73 -2.49
C GLN A 191 -17.02 3.59 -2.99
N HIS A 192 -16.61 2.37 -3.27
CA HIS A 192 -15.25 2.03 -3.67
C HIS A 192 -15.28 1.27 -4.99
N PRO A 193 -15.02 1.93 -6.13
CA PRO A 193 -14.84 1.22 -7.39
C PRO A 193 -13.57 0.37 -7.33
N ALA A 194 -13.67 -0.83 -7.88
CA ALA A 194 -12.56 -1.75 -8.04
C ALA A 194 -12.81 -2.65 -9.25
N TYR A 195 -11.76 -3.27 -9.77
CA TYR A 195 -11.82 -4.08 -10.99
C TYR A 195 -11.40 -5.51 -10.67
N ASP A 196 -11.96 -6.47 -11.40
CA ASP A 196 -11.64 -7.90 -11.26
C ASP A 196 -11.74 -8.35 -9.79
N ILE A 197 -12.89 -8.08 -9.17
CA ILE A 197 -13.15 -8.45 -7.77
C ILE A 197 -13.11 -9.98 -7.64
N GLN A 198 -12.31 -10.45 -6.69
CA GLN A 198 -12.11 -11.87 -6.38
C GLN A 198 -12.30 -12.14 -4.89
N ALA A 199 -12.67 -13.38 -4.56
CA ALA A 199 -12.82 -13.81 -3.18
C ALA A 199 -11.44 -14.15 -2.61
N LEU A 200 -11.00 -13.43 -1.58
CA LEU A 200 -9.69 -13.61 -0.97
C LEU A 200 -9.77 -14.54 0.24
N TYR A 201 -8.93 -15.55 0.22
CA TYR A 201 -8.77 -16.54 1.28
C TYR A 201 -7.34 -16.57 1.80
N LEU A 202 -7.17 -16.99 3.05
CA LEU A 202 -5.88 -17.25 3.68
C LEU A 202 -5.74 -18.75 3.92
N THR A 203 -4.62 -19.34 3.47
CA THR A 203 -4.28 -20.74 3.73
C THR A 203 -2.79 -20.85 4.03
N ASN A 204 -2.44 -21.45 5.17
CA ASN A 204 -1.04 -21.57 5.64
C ASN A 204 -0.26 -20.24 5.60
N GLY A 205 -0.91 -19.12 5.95
CA GLY A 205 -0.31 -17.78 5.92
C GLY A 205 -0.15 -17.16 4.53
N GLN A 206 -0.54 -17.85 3.47
CA GLN A 206 -0.52 -17.35 2.10
C GLN A 206 -1.92 -16.95 1.63
N TYR A 207 -1.98 -15.86 0.87
CA TYR A 207 -3.21 -15.42 0.21
C TYR A 207 -3.49 -16.26 -1.02
N ARG A 208 -4.77 -16.54 -1.25
CA ARG A 208 -5.28 -17.23 -2.42
C ARG A 208 -6.59 -16.61 -2.83
N VAL A 209 -6.79 -16.48 -4.14
CA VAL A 209 -8.06 -16.04 -4.71
C VAL A 209 -8.83 -17.22 -5.24
N LEU A 210 -10.15 -17.17 -5.09
CA LEU A 210 -11.08 -18.09 -5.75
C LEU A 210 -12.11 -17.25 -6.53
N PRO A 211 -12.60 -17.74 -7.68
CA PRO A 211 -13.62 -17.05 -8.45
C PRO A 211 -15.03 -17.18 -7.83
N TYR A 212 -15.14 -17.72 -6.63
CA TYR A 212 -16.41 -18.01 -5.97
C TYR A 212 -16.34 -17.81 -4.47
N ILE A 213 -17.51 -17.60 -3.88
CA ILE A 213 -17.74 -17.55 -2.44
C ILE A 213 -18.55 -18.80 -2.04
N MET A 214 -18.28 -19.32 -0.85
CA MET A 214 -18.94 -20.51 -0.31
C MET A 214 -19.88 -20.15 0.84
N PHE A 215 -21.08 -20.70 0.83
CA PHE A 215 -22.12 -20.51 1.84
C PHE A 215 -22.46 -21.86 2.51
N LYS A 216 -23.19 -21.81 3.63
CA LYS A 216 -23.66 -23.01 4.35
C LYS A 216 -24.40 -23.96 3.39
N LYS A 217 -24.43 -25.25 3.75
CA LYS A 217 -24.89 -26.34 2.87
C LYS A 217 -24.11 -26.43 1.56
N THR A 218 -22.83 -26.03 1.60
CA THR A 218 -21.87 -26.13 0.50
C THR A 218 -22.29 -25.41 -0.79
N VAL A 219 -23.13 -24.38 -0.68
CA VAL A 219 -23.54 -23.60 -1.86
C VAL A 219 -22.36 -22.76 -2.32
N LYS A 220 -21.93 -22.99 -3.56
CA LYS A 220 -20.83 -22.28 -4.22
C LYS A 220 -21.42 -21.26 -5.19
N VAL A 221 -21.13 -19.98 -4.98
CA VAL A 221 -21.62 -18.90 -5.84
C VAL A 221 -20.44 -18.26 -6.56
N ASP A 222 -20.46 -18.36 -7.88
CA ASP A 222 -19.48 -17.75 -8.78
C ASP A 222 -19.64 -16.22 -8.80
N LEU A 223 -18.56 -15.48 -8.56
CA LEU A 223 -18.56 -14.02 -8.56
C LEU A 223 -18.96 -13.44 -9.92
N ALA A 224 -18.65 -14.11 -11.03
CA ALA A 224 -19.03 -13.66 -12.36
C ALA A 224 -20.54 -13.73 -12.62
N LYS A 225 -21.26 -14.54 -11.83
CA LYS A 225 -22.73 -14.69 -11.88
C LYS A 225 -23.45 -13.77 -10.89
N LEU A 226 -22.72 -13.09 -10.01
CA LEU A 226 -23.30 -12.14 -9.06
C LEU A 226 -23.63 -10.82 -9.75
N ALA A 227 -24.86 -10.36 -9.57
CA ALA A 227 -25.23 -8.96 -9.78
C ALA A 227 -25.01 -8.15 -8.49
N GLY A 228 -25.27 -8.74 -7.32
CA GLY A 228 -25.03 -8.09 -6.04
C GLY A 228 -24.94 -9.04 -4.85
N LEU A 229 -24.35 -8.53 -3.77
CA LEU A 229 -24.20 -9.21 -2.49
C LEU A 229 -24.38 -8.16 -1.39
N ARG A 230 -25.40 -8.29 -0.54
CA ARG A 230 -25.73 -7.29 0.50
C ARG A 230 -25.74 -7.94 1.87
N TYR A 231 -25.04 -7.33 2.83
CA TYR A 231 -25.03 -7.79 4.21
C TYR A 231 -26.44 -7.69 4.82
N VAL A 232 -26.87 -8.76 5.50
CA VAL A 232 -28.13 -8.81 6.24
C VAL A 232 -27.82 -8.68 7.73
N PRO A 233 -28.14 -7.54 8.37
CA PRO A 233 -27.92 -7.36 9.79
C PRO A 233 -28.67 -8.42 10.61
N PRO A 234 -28.10 -8.87 11.73
CA PRO A 234 -28.76 -9.80 12.62
C PRO A 234 -30.02 -9.16 13.23
N VAL A 235 -31.10 -9.93 13.37
CA VAL A 235 -32.31 -9.49 14.08
C VAL A 235 -31.98 -9.12 15.53
N ASP A 236 -31.09 -9.90 16.16
CA ASP A 236 -30.53 -9.62 17.47
C ASP A 236 -29.14 -8.98 17.33
N LYS A 237 -29.05 -7.69 17.66
CA LYS A 237 -27.79 -6.91 17.61
C LYS A 237 -26.67 -7.50 18.47
N LYS A 238 -26.96 -8.40 19.41
CA LYS A 238 -25.96 -9.08 20.24
C LYS A 238 -25.32 -10.29 19.55
N LYS A 239 -25.89 -10.77 18.44
CA LYS A 239 -25.36 -11.91 17.67
C LYS A 239 -24.66 -11.40 16.42
N ALA A 240 -23.52 -11.98 16.07
CA ALA A 240 -22.91 -11.71 14.78
C ALA A 240 -23.76 -12.35 13.66
N SER A 241 -24.05 -11.61 12.60
CA SER A 241 -24.60 -12.16 11.36
C SER A 241 -23.47 -12.47 10.39
N SER A 242 -23.63 -13.57 9.67
CA SER A 242 -22.86 -13.93 8.49
C SER A 242 -23.77 -14.07 7.27
N ASP A 243 -24.98 -13.53 7.35
CA ASP A 243 -26.01 -13.70 6.33
C ASP A 243 -25.92 -12.59 5.31
N TYR A 244 -26.04 -12.98 4.05
CA TYR A 244 -25.99 -12.08 2.90
C TYR A 244 -27.16 -12.37 1.98
N GLU A 245 -27.80 -11.31 1.49
CA GLU A 245 -28.72 -11.38 0.37
C GLU A 245 -27.90 -11.32 -0.93
N ILE A 246 -27.99 -12.37 -1.71
CA ILE A 246 -27.32 -12.54 -2.99
C ILE A 246 -28.33 -12.26 -4.09
N THR A 247 -27.96 -11.41 -5.04
CA THR A 247 -28.69 -11.23 -6.29
C THR A 247 -27.84 -11.75 -7.45
N LEU A 248 -28.34 -12.73 -8.18
CA LEU A 248 -27.70 -13.28 -9.37
C LEU A 248 -28.03 -12.42 -10.60
N LYS A 249 -27.24 -12.55 -11.66
CA LYS A 249 -27.45 -11.81 -12.93
C LYS A 249 -28.78 -12.11 -13.63
N ASP A 250 -29.42 -13.24 -13.33
CA ASP A 250 -30.77 -13.59 -13.81
C ASP A 250 -31.89 -12.95 -12.97
N GLY A 251 -31.55 -12.19 -11.92
CA GLY A 251 -32.48 -11.55 -11.00
C GLY A 251 -32.89 -12.41 -9.81
N ALA A 252 -32.46 -13.67 -9.73
CA ALA A 252 -32.77 -14.53 -8.59
C ALA A 252 -32.14 -13.98 -7.30
N LYS A 253 -32.90 -14.03 -6.21
CA LYS A 253 -32.48 -13.55 -4.89
C LYS A 253 -32.51 -14.65 -3.84
N HIS A 254 -31.43 -14.76 -3.08
CA HIS A 254 -31.30 -15.75 -2.02
C HIS A 254 -30.63 -15.15 -0.79
N THR A 255 -31.12 -15.45 0.40
CA THR A 255 -30.41 -15.14 1.65
C THR A 255 -29.62 -16.35 2.09
N LEU A 256 -28.30 -16.26 2.10
CA LEU A 256 -27.39 -17.34 2.45
C LEU A 256 -26.43 -16.94 3.56
N SER A 257 -26.11 -17.86 4.47
CA SER A 257 -25.05 -17.67 5.47
C SER A 257 -23.68 -18.01 4.89
N LEU A 258 -22.76 -17.04 4.90
CA LEU A 258 -21.40 -17.19 4.42
C LEU A 258 -20.57 -18.15 5.29
N LEU A 259 -19.75 -18.99 4.65
CA LEU A 259 -18.73 -19.78 5.34
C LEU A 259 -17.42 -19.01 5.41
N THR A 260 -16.99 -18.68 6.64
CA THR A 260 -15.69 -18.04 6.90
C THR A 260 -14.52 -19.01 6.81
N THR A 261 -14.79 -20.32 6.77
CA THR A 261 -13.78 -21.37 6.64
C THR A 261 -14.29 -22.43 5.68
N ILE A 262 -13.44 -22.85 4.75
CA ILE A 262 -13.73 -23.92 3.79
C ILE A 262 -12.57 -24.90 3.71
N ALA A 263 -12.83 -26.09 3.17
CA ALA A 263 -11.80 -27.05 2.80
C ALA A 263 -11.78 -27.17 1.26
N VAL A 264 -10.62 -26.90 0.67
CA VAL A 264 -10.36 -27.09 -0.77
C VAL A 264 -9.11 -27.94 -0.87
N ASP A 265 -9.18 -29.06 -1.61
CA ASP A 265 -8.07 -30.01 -1.75
C ASP A 265 -7.45 -30.44 -0.41
N LYS A 266 -8.32 -30.74 0.57
CA LYS A 266 -7.95 -31.09 1.96
C LYS A 266 -7.20 -30.00 2.74
N LYS A 267 -7.04 -28.80 2.17
CA LYS A 267 -6.45 -27.64 2.85
C LYS A 267 -7.55 -26.74 3.39
N LYS A 268 -7.42 -26.36 4.67
CA LYS A 268 -8.30 -25.38 5.30
C LYS A 268 -7.95 -23.98 4.77
N MET A 269 -8.97 -23.23 4.40
CA MET A 269 -8.85 -21.85 3.94
C MET A 269 -9.82 -20.98 4.74
N THR A 270 -9.37 -19.82 5.20
CA THR A 270 -10.19 -18.83 5.90
C THR A 270 -10.55 -17.70 4.94
N PHE A 271 -11.84 -17.39 4.77
CA PHE A 271 -12.26 -16.25 3.97
C PHE A 271 -11.87 -14.95 4.67
N VAL A 272 -11.15 -14.09 3.96
CA VAL A 272 -10.68 -12.80 4.46
C VAL A 272 -11.63 -11.68 4.04
N GLY A 273 -12.11 -11.75 2.80
CA GLY A 273 -12.96 -10.71 2.22
C GLY A 273 -12.85 -10.70 0.70
N LEU A 274 -13.12 -9.55 0.08
CA LEU A 274 -12.95 -9.35 -1.35
C LEU A 274 -11.66 -8.60 -1.64
N VAL A 275 -11.02 -8.89 -2.76
CA VAL A 275 -9.89 -8.11 -3.28
C VAL A 275 -10.19 -7.70 -4.71
N GLY A 276 -9.88 -6.44 -5.06
CA GLY A 276 -9.98 -5.96 -6.43
C GLY A 276 -8.82 -5.04 -6.77
N ARG A 277 -8.55 -4.89 -8.07
CA ARG A 277 -7.56 -3.94 -8.58
C ARG A 277 -8.11 -2.51 -8.48
N VAL A 278 -7.23 -1.55 -8.21
CA VAL A 278 -7.50 -0.11 -8.19
C VAL A 278 -6.40 0.62 -8.98
N PRO A 279 -6.57 1.91 -9.34
CA PRO A 279 -5.62 2.62 -10.21
C PRO A 279 -4.14 2.50 -9.81
N VAL A 280 -3.87 2.32 -8.51
CA VAL A 280 -2.55 1.97 -7.99
C VAL A 280 -2.65 0.81 -7.01
N GLY A 281 -2.46 -0.41 -7.52
CA GLY A 281 -2.39 -1.63 -6.70
C GLY A 281 -3.72 -2.34 -6.48
N TYR A 282 -3.98 -2.72 -5.23
CA TYR A 282 -5.15 -3.51 -4.84
C TYR A 282 -5.91 -2.85 -3.70
N ARG A 283 -7.21 -3.12 -3.63
CA ARG A 283 -8.04 -2.79 -2.47
C ARG A 283 -8.63 -4.08 -1.89
N LEU A 284 -8.44 -4.24 -0.58
CA LEU A 284 -8.93 -5.32 0.25
C LEU A 284 -10.16 -4.84 1.01
N PHE A 285 -11.27 -5.50 0.79
CA PHE A 285 -12.54 -5.27 1.49
C PHE A 285 -12.73 -6.41 2.47
N MET A 286 -12.40 -6.18 3.75
CA MET A 286 -12.63 -7.20 4.78
C MET A 286 -14.13 -7.46 4.92
N LEU A 287 -14.49 -8.68 5.31
CA LEU A 287 -15.88 -9.12 5.36
C LEU A 287 -16.80 -8.16 6.15
N ASP A 288 -16.34 -7.68 7.29
CA ASP A 288 -17.07 -6.76 8.18
C ASP A 288 -16.99 -5.28 7.75
N ALA A 289 -16.26 -4.99 6.68
CA ALA A 289 -16.27 -3.68 6.04
C ALA A 289 -17.22 -3.62 4.84
N ILE A 290 -17.82 -4.75 4.40
CA ILE A 290 -18.69 -4.80 3.21
C ILE A 290 -20.15 -4.67 3.65
N TYR A 291 -20.80 -3.58 3.26
CA TYR A 291 -22.25 -3.46 3.32
C TYR A 291 -22.89 -4.08 2.09
N GLU A 292 -22.37 -3.76 0.92
CA GLU A 292 -22.91 -4.22 -0.36
C GLU A 292 -21.81 -4.31 -1.42
N TYR A 293 -21.90 -5.29 -2.30
CA TYR A 293 -21.16 -5.37 -3.56
C TYR A 293 -22.17 -5.30 -4.70
N ARG A 294 -21.82 -4.53 -5.74
CA ARG A 294 -22.59 -4.38 -6.98
C ARG A 294 -21.67 -4.59 -8.17
N ALA A 295 -22.01 -5.54 -9.03
CA ALA A 295 -21.36 -5.65 -10.34
C ALA A 295 -21.73 -4.41 -11.18
N ALA A 296 -20.81 -3.92 -12.02
CA ALA A 296 -21.19 -2.91 -13.00
C ALA A 296 -22.22 -3.50 -13.98
N GLU A 297 -23.20 -2.68 -14.38
CA GLU A 297 -24.07 -3.04 -15.50
C GLU A 297 -23.20 -3.21 -16.75
N GLU A 298 -23.32 -4.36 -17.42
CA GLU A 298 -22.72 -4.56 -18.73
C GLU A 298 -23.35 -3.52 -19.66
N LYS A 299 -22.58 -2.49 -20.03
CA LYS A 299 -22.99 -1.57 -21.08
C LYS A 299 -23.23 -2.42 -22.32
N LYS A 300 -24.48 -2.50 -22.76
CA LYS A 300 -24.82 -3.08 -24.06
C LYS A 300 -24.19 -2.16 -25.10
N GLU A 301 -23.06 -2.59 -25.67
CA GLU A 301 -22.49 -1.98 -26.88
C GLU A 301 -23.39 -2.23 -28.09
#